data_AF-A0A392MSQ8-F1
#
_entry.id   AF-A0A392MSQ8-F1
#
_cell.length_a   1.000
_cell.length_b   1.000
_cell.length_c   1.000
_cell.angle_alpha   90.00
_cell.angle_beta   90.00
_cell.angle_gamma   90.00
#
_symmetry.space_group_name_H-M   'P 1'
#
loop_
_entity.id
_entity.type
_entity.pdbx_description
1 polymer ?
#
loop_
_entity_poly.entity_id
_entity_poly.type
_entity_poly.pdbx_seq_one_letter_code
_entity_poly.pdbx_strand_id
1 'polypeptide(L)'
;MALFISIILTCVLELRWSKVNIQDWWRNEQFWVIGGVSAHLFAVFQGLLKVAGLGTKFTVRMKSADDAAFGQLHLFKWTSLLIPPTSIVILNMVGIVAGVSEAINSGYNAWGLLFGKVFFSFWVIVHLYPFLKGLLGRQNRTPIIVVLWATLLALIFSMIWVRIDVFLPKKIGPVLTQCGVEC
;
A
#
# COMPACT_ATOMS: atom_id res chain seq x y z
N MET A 1 13.39 8.90 -17.98
CA MET A 1 14.21 7.71 -18.30
C MET A 1 15.63 7.77 -17.74
N ALA A 2 16.36 8.88 -17.89
CA ALA A 2 17.72 9.01 -17.35
C ALA A 2 17.83 8.66 -15.85
N LEU A 3 16.87 9.10 -15.03
CA LEU A 3 16.81 8.79 -13.60
C LEU A 3 16.71 7.28 -13.31
N PHE A 4 15.83 6.56 -14.00
CA PHE A 4 15.69 5.11 -13.80
C PHE A 4 16.97 4.37 -14.23
N ILE A 5 17.58 4.79 -15.33
CA ILE A 5 18.85 4.22 -15.80
C ILE A 5 19.96 4.50 -14.79
N SER A 6 20.06 5.72 -14.26
CA SER A 6 21.09 6.06 -13.27
C SER A 6 20.92 5.26 -11.99
N ILE A 7 19.68 5.11 -11.47
CA ILE A 7 19.42 4.29 -10.27
C ILE A 7 19.83 2.83 -10.50
N ILE A 8 19.45 2.24 -11.64
CA ILE A 8 19.78 0.86 -11.97
C ILE A 8 21.30 0.68 -12.06
N LEU A 9 22.01 1.59 -12.74
CA LEU A 9 23.46 1.55 -12.86
C LEU A 9 24.14 1.67 -11.49
N THR A 10 23.67 2.58 -10.63
CA THR A 10 24.19 2.73 -9.26
C THR A 10 23.96 1.44 -8.45
N CYS A 11 22.77 0.84 -8.51
CA CYS A 11 22.50 -0.43 -7.82
C CYS A 11 23.43 -1.55 -8.29
N VAL A 12 23.67 -1.66 -9.60
CA VAL A 12 24.57 -2.67 -10.16
C VAL A 12 26.02 -2.46 -9.68
N LEU A 13 26.49 -1.21 -9.69
CA LEU A 13 27.84 -0.87 -9.19
C LEU A 13 27.98 -1.17 -7.71
N GLU A 14 26.98 -0.82 -6.90
CA GLU A 14 26.96 -1.07 -5.46
C GLU A 14 26.99 -2.58 -5.15
N LEU A 15 26.18 -3.39 -5.85
CA LEU A 15 26.17 -4.84 -5.69
C LEU A 15 27.51 -5.47 -6.08
N ARG A 16 28.14 -4.97 -7.15
CA ARG A 16 29.46 -5.47 -7.61
C ARG A 16 30.57 -5.14 -6.62
N TRP A 17 30.55 -3.95 -6.02
CA TRP A 17 31.58 -3.53 -5.07
C TRP A 17 31.38 -4.13 -3.68
N SER A 18 30.14 -4.16 -3.19
CA SER A 18 29.80 -4.67 -1.85
C SER A 18 29.90 -6.19 -1.73
N LYS A 19 29.88 -6.92 -2.87
CA LYS A 19 29.84 -8.39 -2.92
C LYS A 19 28.68 -8.99 -2.11
N VAL A 20 27.62 -8.21 -1.91
CA VAL A 20 26.39 -8.66 -1.23
C VAL A 20 25.50 -9.38 -2.24
N ASN A 21 24.84 -10.45 -1.80
CA ASN A 21 23.87 -11.14 -2.65
C ASN A 21 22.67 -10.23 -2.95
N ILE A 22 22.18 -10.28 -4.19
CA ILE A 22 20.99 -9.50 -4.62
C ILE A 22 19.77 -9.74 -3.73
N GLN A 23 19.60 -10.96 -3.22
CA GLN A 23 18.50 -11.31 -2.32
C GLN A 23 18.59 -10.58 -0.97
N ASP A 24 19.80 -10.43 -0.43
CA ASP A 24 20.02 -9.73 0.84
C ASP A 24 19.86 -8.22 0.66
N TRP A 25 20.36 -7.67 -0.46
CA TRP A 25 20.12 -6.27 -0.83
C TRP A 25 18.62 -5.97 -0.98
N TRP A 26 17.89 -6.81 -1.72
CA TRP A 26 16.45 -6.65 -1.89
C TRP A 26 15.70 -6.75 -0.56
N ARG A 27 16.08 -7.71 0.31
CA ARG A 27 15.48 -7.85 1.64
C ARG A 27 15.76 -6.62 2.50
N ASN A 28 16.96 -6.03 2.40
CA ASN A 28 17.31 -4.79 3.09
C ASN A 28 16.43 -3.63 2.62
N GLU A 29 16.23 -3.46 1.31
CA GLU A 29 15.33 -2.46 0.75
C GLU A 29 13.88 -2.65 1.24
N GLN A 30 13.38 -3.88 1.26
CA GLN A 30 12.07 -4.19 1.82
C GLN A 30 11.96 -3.76 3.28
N PHE A 31 12.97 -4.08 4.11
CA PHE A 31 12.99 -3.65 5.52
C PHE A 31 13.07 -2.13 5.68
N TRP A 32 13.83 -1.46 4.82
CA TRP A 32 13.94 0.00 4.84
C TRP A 32 12.59 0.67 4.55
N VAL A 33 11.87 0.21 3.53
CA VAL A 33 10.53 0.71 3.20
C VAL A 33 9.54 0.43 4.34
N ILE A 34 9.53 -0.79 4.89
CA ILE A 34 8.63 -1.16 6.00
C ILE A 34 8.92 -0.29 7.24
N GLY A 35 10.19 -0.08 7.57
CA GLY A 35 10.60 0.79 8.68
C GLY A 35 10.24 2.26 8.45
N GLY A 36 10.36 2.73 7.19
CA GLY A 36 9.93 4.06 6.75
C GLY A 36 8.43 4.31 6.97
N VAL A 37 7.58 3.40 6.51
CA VAL A 37 6.12 3.54 6.59
C VAL A 37 5.60 3.45 8.02
N SER A 38 6.31 2.74 8.90
CA SER A 38 5.86 2.46 10.26
C SER A 38 6.66 3.23 11.31
N ALA A 39 7.85 2.74 11.66
CA ALA A 39 8.65 3.22 12.78
C ALA A 39 9.10 4.67 12.62
N HIS A 40 9.57 5.05 11.43
CA HIS A 40 9.99 6.42 11.17
C HIS A 40 8.80 7.39 11.24
N LEU A 41 7.66 7.03 10.66
CA LEU A 41 6.46 7.84 10.72
C LEU A 41 6.02 8.08 12.17
N PHE A 42 5.99 7.02 12.99
CA PHE A 42 5.64 7.12 14.40
C PHE A 42 6.64 7.96 15.20
N ALA A 43 7.94 7.80 14.93
CA ALA A 43 9.00 8.60 15.56
C ALA A 43 8.86 10.10 15.24
N VAL A 44 8.52 10.44 13.99
CA VAL A 44 8.26 11.83 13.59
C VAL A 44 7.06 12.40 14.33
N PHE A 45 5.93 11.67 14.39
CA PHE A 45 4.76 12.12 15.14
C PHE A 45 5.06 12.31 16.62
N GLN A 46 5.81 11.39 17.24
CA GLN A 46 6.24 11.54 18.62
C GLN A 46 7.15 12.77 18.82
N GLY A 47 8.09 13.00 17.90
CA GLY A 47 8.95 14.18 17.93
C GLY A 47 8.15 15.48 17.84
N LEU A 48 7.19 15.56 16.92
CA LEU A 48 6.32 16.72 16.75
C LEU A 48 5.43 16.98 17.98
N LEU A 49 4.81 15.94 18.53
CA LEU A 49 3.99 16.05 19.75
C LEU A 49 4.81 16.53 20.95
N LYS A 50 6.07 16.09 21.03
CA LYS A 50 7.02 16.52 22.06
C LYS A 50 7.39 17.99 21.91
N VAL A 51 7.65 18.46 20.68
CA VAL A 51 7.94 19.87 20.39
C VAL A 51 6.71 20.75 20.62
N ALA A 52 5.50 20.25 20.32
CA ALA A 52 4.24 20.95 20.53
C ALA A 52 3.78 21.04 22.01
N GLY A 53 4.56 20.54 22.96
CA GLY A 53 4.25 20.61 24.40
C GLY A 53 3.13 19.68 24.87
N LEU A 54 2.59 18.82 23.99
CA LEU A 54 1.51 17.87 24.29
C LEU A 54 2.00 16.59 25.00
N GLY A 55 3.22 16.58 25.54
CA GLY A 55 3.90 15.38 26.04
C GLY A 55 4.97 15.59 27.10
N THR A 56 4.80 16.54 28.03
CA THR A 56 5.74 16.73 29.15
C THR A 56 5.06 16.64 30.52
N LYS A 57 4.56 15.45 30.84
CA LYS A 57 4.61 14.95 32.22
C LYS A 57 5.54 13.74 32.24
N PHE A 58 6.84 14.00 32.14
CA PHE A 58 7.86 13.06 32.62
C PHE A 58 7.74 13.00 34.15
N THR A 59 6.72 12.30 34.66
CA THR A 59 6.84 11.71 35.98
C THR A 59 7.87 10.61 35.82
N VAL A 60 9.06 10.82 36.41
CA VAL A 60 10.04 9.75 36.65
C VAL A 60 9.30 8.69 37.47
N ARG A 61 8.64 7.73 36.80
CA ARG A 61 8.05 6.59 37.47
C ARG A 61 9.21 5.67 37.79
N MET A 62 9.61 5.72 39.06
CA MET A 62 10.50 4.75 39.67
C MET A 62 10.14 3.34 39.19
N LYS A 63 11.20 2.58 38.94
CA LYS A 63 11.19 1.16 38.63
C LYS A 63 10.45 0.40 39.73
N SER A 64 9.14 0.23 39.59
CA SER A 64 8.34 -0.68 40.41
C SER A 64 7.03 -1.07 39.72
N ALA A 65 6.95 -2.36 39.40
CA ALA A 65 5.77 -3.22 39.27
C ALA A 65 4.68 -2.83 38.25
N ASP A 66 4.62 -3.56 37.12
CA ASP A 66 3.66 -4.67 36.94
C ASP A 66 3.80 -5.24 35.50
N ASP A 67 4.25 -6.48 35.36
CA ASP A 67 4.60 -7.10 34.06
C ASP A 67 3.40 -7.22 33.11
N ALA A 68 2.17 -7.28 33.64
CA ALA A 68 0.95 -7.34 32.85
C ALA A 68 0.61 -6.00 32.16
N ALA A 69 0.85 -4.86 32.82
CA ALA A 69 0.58 -3.53 32.26
C ALA A 69 1.64 -3.11 31.22
N PHE A 70 2.91 -3.50 31.43
CA PHE A 70 3.96 -3.34 30.43
C PHE A 70 3.69 -4.21 29.18
N GLY A 71 3.16 -5.42 29.36
CA GLY A 71 2.72 -6.28 28.27
C GLY A 71 1.65 -5.62 27.39
N GLN A 72 0.60 -5.04 28.00
CA GLN A 72 -0.45 -4.35 27.24
C GLN A 72 0.04 -3.09 26.50
N LEU A 73 0.93 -2.29 27.12
CA LEU A 73 1.49 -1.11 26.47
C LEU A 73 2.42 -1.48 25.30
N HIS A 74 3.19 -2.57 25.43
CA HIS A 74 4.05 -3.09 24.37
C HIS A 74 3.23 -3.72 23.23
N LEU A 75 2.15 -4.45 23.57
CA LEU A 75 1.20 -4.98 22.60
C LEU A 75 0.52 -3.85 21.82
N PHE A 76 0.08 -2.79 22.49
CA PHE A 76 -0.56 -1.63 21.85
C PHE A 76 0.41 -0.87 20.91
N LYS A 77 1.66 -0.68 21.35
CA LYS A 77 2.71 -0.09 20.49
C LYS A 77 2.99 -0.93 19.26
N TRP A 78 3.03 -2.25 19.41
CA TRP A 78 3.28 -3.16 18.29
C TRP A 78 2.10 -3.17 17.31
N THR A 79 0.85 -3.27 17.78
CA THR A 79 -0.33 -3.22 16.91
C THR A 79 -0.46 -1.89 16.19
N SER A 80 -0.21 -0.76 16.86
CA SER A 80 -0.28 0.56 16.23
C SER A 80 0.76 0.76 15.13
N LEU A 81 1.91 0.08 15.22
CA LEU A 81 2.98 0.14 14.22
C LEU A 81 2.62 -0.63 12.93
N LEU A 82 1.74 -1.63 13.04
CA LEU A 82 1.28 -2.43 11.91
C LEU A 82 0.18 -1.75 11.09
N ILE A 83 -0.59 -0.84 11.70
CA ILE A 83 -1.74 -0.18 11.06
C ILE A 83 -1.35 0.56 9.77
N PRO A 84 -0.29 1.39 9.72
CA PRO A 84 0.03 2.12 8.50
C PRO A 84 0.42 1.18 7.33
N PRO A 85 1.35 0.21 7.50
CA PRO A 85 1.65 -0.75 6.45
C PRO A 85 0.44 -1.57 5.98
N THR A 86 -0.41 -2.07 6.89
CA THR A 86 -1.59 -2.84 6.49
C THR A 86 -2.59 -2.00 5.70
N SER A 87 -2.78 -0.73 6.10
CA SER A 87 -3.71 0.18 5.42
C SER A 87 -3.24 0.48 3.99
N ILE A 88 -1.93 0.70 3.80
CA ILE A 88 -1.35 0.92 2.46
C ILE A 88 -1.60 -0.28 1.55
N VAL A 89 -1.38 -1.51 2.04
CA VAL A 89 -1.63 -2.72 1.24
C VAL A 89 -3.10 -2.81 0.83
N ILE A 90 -4.02 -2.64 1.78
CA ILE A 90 -5.47 -2.75 1.52
C ILE A 90 -5.90 -1.70 0.49
N LEU A 91 -5.49 -0.44 0.66
CA LEU A 91 -5.84 0.64 -0.26
C LEU A 91 -5.27 0.42 -1.67
N ASN A 92 -4.04 -0.07 -1.79
CA ASN A 92 -3.45 -0.40 -3.10
C ASN A 92 -4.18 -1.57 -3.77
N MET A 93 -4.57 -2.61 -3.03
CA MET A 93 -5.35 -3.73 -3.57
C MET A 93 -6.73 -3.29 -4.06
N VAL A 94 -7.44 -2.47 -3.28
CA VAL A 94 -8.73 -1.89 -3.70
C VAL A 94 -8.56 -1.00 -4.92
N GLY A 95 -7.50 -0.17 -4.95
CA GLY A 95 -7.19 0.71 -6.08
C GLY A 95 -6.90 -0.05 -7.37
N ILE A 96 -6.21 -1.19 -7.31
CA ILE A 96 -5.97 -2.06 -8.47
C ILE A 96 -7.30 -2.61 -9.00
N VAL A 97 -8.15 -3.16 -8.11
CA VAL A 97 -9.45 -3.75 -8.51
C VAL A 97 -10.36 -2.69 -9.14
N ALA A 98 -10.51 -1.53 -8.48
CA ALA A 98 -11.33 -0.43 -8.99
C ALA A 98 -10.78 0.13 -10.32
N GLY A 99 -9.45 0.30 -10.41
CA GLY A 99 -8.80 0.77 -11.64
C GLY A 99 -9.03 -0.17 -12.82
N VAL A 100 -8.84 -1.47 -12.61
CA VAL A 100 -9.05 -2.49 -13.66
C VAL A 100 -10.52 -2.52 -14.08
N SER A 101 -11.45 -2.45 -13.13
CA SER A 101 -12.89 -2.39 -13.42
C SER A 101 -13.24 -1.19 -14.30
N GLU A 102 -12.67 -0.02 -14.01
CA GLU A 102 -12.89 1.20 -14.80
C GLU A 102 -12.28 1.10 -16.20
N ALA A 103 -11.06 0.58 -16.34
CA ALA A 103 -10.42 0.45 -17.66
C ALA A 103 -11.10 -0.57 -18.58
N ILE A 104 -11.71 -1.62 -18.02
CA ILE A 104 -12.54 -2.57 -18.77
C ILE A 104 -13.80 -1.87 -19.29
N ASN A 105 -14.40 -0.97 -18.50
CA ASN A 105 -15.64 -0.30 -18.88
C ASN A 105 -15.44 0.92 -19.80
N SER A 106 -14.30 1.61 -19.71
CA SER A 106 -14.02 2.88 -20.38
C SER A 106 -13.19 2.77 -21.69
N GLY A 107 -12.92 1.55 -22.17
CA GLY A 107 -12.28 1.29 -23.47
C GLY A 107 -10.75 1.50 -23.51
N TYR A 108 -10.14 1.32 -24.69
CA TYR A 108 -8.68 1.18 -24.86
C TYR A 108 -7.85 2.41 -24.40
N ASN A 109 -8.43 3.60 -24.45
CA ASN A 109 -7.74 4.85 -24.10
C ASN A 109 -7.33 4.94 -22.61
N ALA A 110 -8.00 4.19 -21.71
CA ALA A 110 -7.70 4.19 -20.28
C ALA A 110 -6.52 3.27 -19.88
N TRP A 111 -6.10 2.36 -20.77
CA TRP A 111 -5.14 1.30 -20.44
C TRP A 111 -3.72 1.81 -20.22
N GLY A 112 -3.29 2.83 -20.98
CA GLY A 112 -1.95 3.40 -20.85
C GLY A 112 -1.69 4.03 -19.47
N LEU A 113 -2.66 4.81 -18.97
CA LEU A 113 -2.58 5.40 -17.63
C LEU A 113 -2.73 4.35 -16.53
N LEU A 114 -3.57 3.34 -16.75
CA LEU A 114 -3.76 2.25 -15.81
C LEU A 114 -2.47 1.46 -15.57
N PHE A 115 -1.69 1.19 -16.63
CA PHE A 115 -0.45 0.44 -16.50
C PHE A 115 0.52 1.08 -15.49
N GLY A 116 0.71 2.40 -15.55
CA GLY A 116 1.56 3.12 -14.59
C GLY A 116 1.03 3.03 -13.15
N LYS A 117 -0.28 3.19 -12.95
CA LYS A 117 -0.92 3.11 -11.63
C LYS A 117 -0.81 1.70 -11.02
N VAL A 118 -1.06 0.67 -11.82
CA VAL A 118 -0.96 -0.74 -11.39
C VAL A 118 0.49 -1.11 -11.13
N PHE A 119 1.44 -0.66 -11.97
CA PHE A 119 2.87 -0.91 -11.76
C PHE A 119 3.35 -0.34 -10.43
N PHE A 120 3.00 0.91 -10.11
CA PHE A 120 3.37 1.51 -8.83
C PHE A 120 2.69 0.81 -7.64
N SER A 121 1.40 0.50 -7.76
CA SER A 121 0.65 -0.20 -6.71
C SER A 121 1.24 -1.59 -6.44
N PHE A 122 1.60 -2.31 -7.50
CA PHE A 122 2.26 -3.61 -7.42
C PHE A 122 3.65 -3.50 -6.80
N TRP A 123 4.47 -2.53 -7.21
CA TRP A 123 5.79 -2.28 -6.63
C TRP A 123 5.72 -2.11 -5.10
N VAL A 124 4.77 -1.30 -4.62
CA VAL A 124 4.52 -1.11 -3.18
C VAL A 124 4.17 -2.43 -2.51
N ILE A 125 3.25 -3.22 -3.09
CA ILE A 125 2.85 -4.52 -2.52
C ILE A 125 4.02 -5.50 -2.46
N VAL A 126 4.89 -5.54 -3.47
CA VAL A 126 6.09 -6.40 -3.46
C VAL A 126 7.05 -6.00 -2.35
N HIS A 127 7.24 -4.70 -2.09
CA HIS A 127 8.07 -4.26 -0.96
C HIS A 127 7.48 -4.62 0.40
N LEU A 128 6.14 -4.57 0.55
CA LEU A 128 5.44 -4.92 1.79
C LEU A 128 5.13 -6.43 1.91
N TYR A 129 5.46 -7.25 0.92
CA TYR A 129 5.18 -8.70 0.96
C TYR A 129 5.81 -9.44 2.16
N PRO A 130 7.07 -9.20 2.57
CA PRO A 130 7.64 -9.85 3.74
C PRO A 130 6.90 -9.49 5.03
N PHE A 131 6.40 -8.25 5.11
CA PHE A 131 5.57 -7.79 6.23
C PHE A 131 4.25 -8.54 6.28
N LEU A 132 3.55 -8.67 5.15
CA LEU A 132 2.34 -9.48 5.05
C LEU A 132 2.61 -10.93 5.45
N LYS A 133 3.70 -11.53 4.94
CA LYS A 133 4.12 -12.88 5.31
C LYS A 133 4.40 -13.02 6.81
N GLY A 134 4.96 -11.98 7.44
CA GLY A 134 5.16 -11.90 8.88
C GLY A 134 3.85 -11.82 9.66
N LEU A 135 2.89 -11.03 9.20
CA LEU A 135 1.57 -10.87 9.83
C LEU A 135 0.71 -12.13 9.72
N LEU A 136 0.74 -12.79 8.56
CA LEU A 136 0.02 -14.05 8.32
C LEU A 136 0.58 -15.24 9.13
N GLY A 137 1.69 -15.05 9.83
CA GLY A 137 2.21 -15.99 10.82
C GLY A 137 2.55 -17.37 10.26
N ARG A 138 2.81 -18.32 11.16
CA ARG A 138 3.25 -19.70 10.86
C ARG A 138 2.18 -20.56 10.13
N GLN A 139 1.10 -19.96 9.66
CA GLN A 139 0.08 -20.59 8.82
C GLN A 139 0.58 -20.62 7.37
N ASN A 140 1.58 -21.47 7.09
CA ASN A 140 2.24 -21.64 5.79
C ASN A 140 1.34 -22.19 4.67
N ARG A 141 0.01 -22.11 4.81
CA ARG A 141 -0.98 -22.79 3.98
C ARG A 141 -2.22 -21.91 3.80
N THR A 142 -2.09 -20.67 3.36
CA THR A 142 -3.17 -20.09 2.54
C THR A 142 -2.97 -20.69 1.15
N PRO A 143 -3.73 -21.73 0.76
CA PRO A 143 -3.51 -22.36 -0.53
C PRO A 143 -3.75 -21.31 -1.61
N ILE A 144 -2.85 -21.25 -2.60
CA ILE A 144 -2.92 -20.31 -3.73
C ILE A 144 -4.31 -20.33 -4.37
N ILE A 145 -4.98 -21.49 -4.34
CA ILE A 145 -6.37 -21.66 -4.79
C ILE A 145 -7.35 -20.69 -4.12
N VAL A 146 -7.26 -20.47 -2.81
CA VAL A 146 -8.19 -19.58 -2.07
C VAL A 146 -7.93 -18.13 -2.45
N VAL A 147 -6.66 -17.74 -2.64
CA VAL A 147 -6.31 -16.40 -3.12
C VAL A 147 -6.86 -16.16 -4.53
N LEU A 148 -6.76 -17.16 -5.41
CA LEU A 148 -7.31 -17.09 -6.77
C LEU A 148 -8.83 -16.93 -6.75
N TRP A 149 -9.55 -17.75 -5.99
CA TRP A 149 -11.02 -17.66 -5.88
C TRP A 149 -11.47 -16.34 -5.27
N ALA A 150 -10.80 -15.86 -4.21
CA ALA A 150 -11.10 -14.57 -3.60
C ALA A 150 -10.88 -13.40 -4.58
N THR A 151 -9.78 -13.44 -5.34
CA THR A 151 -9.48 -12.41 -6.35
C THR A 151 -10.52 -12.44 -7.48
N LEU A 152 -10.88 -13.63 -7.98
CA LEU A 152 -11.89 -13.79 -9.02
C LEU A 152 -13.26 -13.28 -8.56
N LEU A 153 -13.69 -13.67 -7.35
CA LEU A 153 -14.93 -13.16 -6.75
C LEU A 153 -14.91 -11.64 -6.58
N ALA A 154 -13.80 -11.07 -6.08
CA ALA A 154 -13.66 -9.64 -5.91
C ALA A 154 -13.78 -8.87 -7.24
N LEU A 155 -13.21 -9.40 -8.33
CA LEU A 155 -13.36 -8.81 -9.67
C LEU A 155 -14.80 -8.85 -10.16
N ILE A 156 -15.50 -9.98 -9.96
CA ILE A 156 -16.92 -10.10 -10.33
C ILE A 156 -17.77 -9.11 -9.53
N PHE A 157 -17.58 -9.04 -8.21
CA PHE A 157 -18.30 -8.09 -7.35
C PHE A 157 -18.01 -6.64 -7.73
N SER A 158 -16.75 -6.28 -8.02
CA SER A 158 -16.40 -4.94 -8.48
C SER A 158 -17.07 -4.58 -9.80
N MET A 159 -17.09 -5.51 -10.76
CA MET A 159 -17.72 -5.28 -12.06
C MET A 159 -19.24 -5.11 -11.91
N ILE A 160 -19.87 -5.95 -11.08
CA ILE A 160 -21.30 -5.84 -10.76
C ILE A 160 -21.59 -4.50 -10.07
N TRP A 161 -20.76 -4.08 -9.12
CA TRP A 161 -20.92 -2.79 -8.42
C TRP A 161 -20.90 -1.61 -9.40
N VAL A 162 -19.88 -1.53 -10.27
CA VAL A 162 -19.77 -0.46 -11.28
C VAL A 162 -20.94 -0.47 -12.27
N ARG A 163 -21.51 -1.64 -12.56
CA ARG A 163 -22.70 -1.76 -13.43
C ARG A 163 -24.00 -1.40 -12.72
N ILE A 164 -24.08 -1.68 -11.42
CA ILE A 164 -25.27 -1.41 -10.60
C ILE A 164 -25.32 0.05 -10.16
N ASP A 165 -24.19 0.78 -10.07
CA ASP A 165 -24.09 2.16 -9.57
C ASP A 165 -25.33 3.03 -9.89
N VAL A 166 -26.29 2.97 -8.96
CA VAL A 166 -27.54 3.74 -8.93
C VAL A 166 -27.28 5.16 -8.43
N PHE A 167 -26.14 5.39 -7.76
CA PHE A 167 -25.87 6.60 -6.98
C PHE A 167 -24.94 7.62 -7.66
N LEU A 168 -24.38 7.31 -8.83
CA LEU A 168 -23.78 8.34 -9.67
C LEU A 168 -24.87 8.91 -10.57
N PRO A 169 -25.15 10.23 -10.57
CA PRO A 169 -26.01 10.81 -11.58
C PRO A 169 -25.42 10.43 -12.93
N LYS A 170 -26.16 9.66 -13.73
CA LYS A 170 -25.84 9.48 -15.15
C LYS A 170 -25.54 10.86 -15.68
N LYS A 171 -24.33 11.11 -16.18
CA LYS A 171 -24.05 12.34 -16.90
C LYS A 171 -24.92 12.30 -18.15
N ILE A 172 -26.13 12.85 -18.04
CA ILE A 172 -26.96 13.22 -19.17
C ILE A 172 -26.18 14.38 -19.79
N GLY A 173 -25.25 14.06 -20.70
CA GLY A 173 -24.70 15.06 -21.58
C GLY A 173 -25.86 15.76 -22.32
N PRO A 174 -25.71 17.03 -22.69
CA PRO A 174 -26.74 17.70 -23.48
C PRO A 174 -27.05 16.86 -24.71
N VAL A 175 -28.34 16.70 -25.00
CA VAL A 175 -28.81 16.02 -26.22
C VAL A 175 -28.14 16.72 -27.40
N LEU A 176 -27.19 16.02 -28.04
CA LEU A 176 -26.60 16.49 -29.29
C LEU A 176 -27.68 16.35 -30.36
N THR A 177 -28.58 17.34 -30.46
CA THR A 177 -29.37 17.54 -31.66
C THR A 177 -28.40 17.75 -32.81
N GLN A 178 -28.46 16.89 -33.83
CA GLN A 178 -27.80 17.15 -35.10
C GLN A 178 -28.34 18.47 -35.63
N CYS A 179 -27.53 19.53 -35.56
CA CYS A 179 -27.82 20.73 -36.32
C CYS A 179 -27.74 20.33 -37.79
N GLY A 180 -28.84 20.54 -38.52
CA GLY A 180 -28.87 20.43 -39.97
C GLY A 180 -27.82 21.35 -40.60
N VAL A 181 -27.48 21.07 -41.85
CA VAL A 181 -26.38 21.68 -42.60
C VAL A 181 -26.71 23.13 -43.01
N GLU A 182 -26.96 24.02 -42.05
CA GLU A 182 -26.87 25.47 -42.20
C GLU A 182 -26.51 26.07 -40.84
N CYS A 183 -25.21 26.25 -40.61
CA CYS A 183 -24.62 27.10 -39.59
C CYS A 183 -23.81 28.20 -40.29
#